data_AF-A0A6G1D3K0-F1
#
_entry.id   AF-A0A6G1D3K0-F1
#
_cell.length_a   1.000
_cell.length_b   1.000
_cell.length_c   1.000
_cell.angle_alpha   90.00
_cell.angle_beta   90.00
_cell.angle_gamma   90.00
#
_symmetry.space_group_name_H-M   'P 1'
#
loop_
_entity.id
_entity.type
_entity.pdbx_description
1 polymer ?
#
loop_
_entity_poly.entity_id
_entity_poly.type
_entity_poly.pdbx_seq_one_letter_code
_entity_poly.pdbx_strand_id
1 'polypeptide(L)'
;MDEVKGAGIKLAVCSAATKSSVILCLESLIGLERFNGLDCFLAGDDVKLKKPDPSIYITAAEVIEQKLAMAMTKTSSMLLVMALSLGTASLATAASGVATFYTQYTPSACYGNKNMGKMVAAANDRLYNNGAVCGRCYVVKCTGAANGGGNPCTGASVTVKIVDNCASKDGCKSTIDLSREAFAKIANLDAGIIRITYNPTGCP
;
A
#
# COMPACT_ATOMS: atom_id res chain seq x y z
N MET A 1 -37.32 -7.82 8.58
CA MET A 1 -36.59 -6.54 8.43
C MET A 1 -36.54 -5.80 9.76
N ASP A 2 -37.69 -5.61 10.40
CA ASP A 2 -37.78 -4.85 11.66
C ASP A 2 -37.02 -5.52 12.81
N GLU A 3 -37.08 -6.85 12.94
CA GLU A 3 -36.30 -7.62 13.92
C GLU A 3 -34.78 -7.48 13.72
N VAL A 4 -34.31 -7.62 12.47
CA VAL A 4 -32.90 -7.48 12.08
C VAL A 4 -32.39 -6.07 12.41
N LYS A 5 -33.20 -5.04 12.11
CA LYS A 5 -32.90 -3.65 12.47
C LYS A 5 -32.89 -3.44 13.98
N GLY A 6 -33.84 -4.03 14.71
CA GLY A 6 -33.91 -3.98 16.17
C GLY A 6 -32.68 -4.61 16.85
N ALA A 7 -32.10 -5.63 16.22
CA ALA A 7 -30.85 -6.26 16.65
C ALA A 7 -29.59 -5.49 16.21
N GLY A 8 -29.73 -4.33 15.53
CA GLY A 8 -28.61 -3.55 15.00
C GLY A 8 -27.88 -4.21 13.83
N ILE A 9 -28.46 -5.24 13.22
CA ILE A 9 -27.87 -5.97 12.10
C ILE A 9 -28.16 -5.22 10.81
N LYS A 10 -27.12 -5.05 9.98
CA LYS A 10 -27.24 -4.40 8.68
C LYS A 10 -27.90 -5.32 7.66
N LEU A 11 -28.86 -4.78 6.92
CA LEU A 11 -29.63 -5.54 5.95
C LEU A 11 -29.41 -5.01 4.54
N ALA A 12 -29.01 -5.89 3.63
CA ALA A 12 -28.79 -5.57 2.24
C ALA A 12 -29.44 -6.56 1.28
N VAL A 13 -29.78 -6.09 0.08
CA VAL A 13 -30.29 -6.92 -1.02
C VAL A 13 -29.30 -6.90 -2.17
N CYS A 14 -28.88 -8.09 -2.61
CA CYS A 14 -27.93 -8.29 -3.71
C CYS A 14 -28.51 -9.23 -4.76
N SER A 15 -28.87 -8.69 -5.93
CA SER A 15 -29.49 -9.45 -7.03
C SER A 15 -28.65 -9.41 -8.30
N ALA A 16 -28.59 -10.51 -9.06
CA ALA A 16 -27.90 -10.55 -10.36
C ALA A 16 -28.78 -10.04 -11.52
N ALA A 17 -30.06 -9.75 -11.25
CA ALA A 17 -31.01 -9.24 -12.25
C ALA A 17 -30.84 -7.73 -12.49
N THR A 18 -31.50 -7.21 -13.53
CA THR A 18 -31.47 -5.77 -13.85
C THR A 18 -32.02 -4.92 -12.71
N LYS A 19 -31.47 -3.73 -12.52
CA LYS A 19 -31.81 -2.84 -11.41
C LYS A 19 -33.29 -2.48 -11.39
N SER A 20 -33.84 -2.10 -12.54
CA SER A 20 -35.25 -1.70 -12.68
C SER A 20 -36.22 -2.82 -12.31
N SER A 21 -35.92 -4.07 -12.70
CA SER A 21 -36.78 -5.21 -12.34
C SER A 21 -36.76 -5.50 -10.84
N VAL A 22 -35.60 -5.35 -10.20
CA VAL A 22 -35.46 -5.62 -8.77
C VAL A 22 -36.09 -4.51 -7.94
N ILE A 23 -35.94 -3.24 -8.34
CA ILE A 23 -36.62 -2.11 -7.72
C ILE A 23 -38.13 -2.32 -7.78
N LEU A 24 -38.70 -2.61 -8.96
CA LEU A 24 -40.13 -2.85 -9.12
C LEU A 24 -40.64 -3.98 -8.20
N CYS A 25 -39.91 -5.10 -8.12
CA CYS A 25 -40.25 -6.20 -7.23
C CYS A 25 -40.18 -5.81 -5.76
N LEU A 26 -39.12 -5.13 -5.32
CA LEU A 26 -38.96 -4.74 -3.91
C LEU A 26 -40.01 -3.70 -3.50
N GLU A 27 -40.25 -2.68 -4.32
CA GLU A 27 -41.30 -1.69 -4.04
C GLU A 27 -42.68 -2.33 -3.92
N SER A 28 -42.97 -3.33 -4.75
CA SER A 28 -44.25 -4.05 -4.72
C SER A 28 -44.37 -5.01 -3.53
N LEU A 29 -43.29 -5.73 -3.19
CA LEU A 29 -43.33 -6.80 -2.18
C LEU A 29 -43.14 -6.30 -0.75
N ILE A 30 -42.20 -5.37 -0.54
CA ILE A 30 -41.85 -4.88 0.79
C ILE A 30 -42.28 -3.44 1.01
N GLY A 31 -42.70 -2.72 -0.04
CA GLY A 31 -43.08 -1.32 0.04
C GLY A 31 -41.87 -0.38 -0.04
N LEU A 32 -42.12 0.84 -0.54
CA LEU A 32 -41.12 1.89 -0.70
C LEU A 32 -40.39 2.25 0.60
N GLU A 33 -41.10 2.31 1.72
CA GLU A 33 -40.51 2.67 3.02
C GLU A 33 -39.48 1.62 3.46
N ARG A 34 -39.81 0.33 3.35
CA ARG A 34 -38.90 -0.74 3.73
C ARG A 34 -37.74 -0.87 2.75
N PHE A 35 -37.98 -0.67 1.45
CA PHE A 35 -36.93 -0.62 0.44
C PHE A 35 -35.92 0.51 0.72
N ASN A 36 -36.40 1.73 0.95
CA ASN A 36 -35.55 2.86 1.33
C ASN A 36 -34.85 2.66 2.68
N GLY A 37 -35.41 1.77 3.52
CA GLY A 37 -34.84 1.39 4.79
C GLY A 37 -33.74 0.32 4.71
N LEU A 38 -33.34 -0.17 3.53
CA LEU A 38 -32.19 -1.07 3.38
C LEU A 38 -30.88 -0.29 3.57
N ASP A 39 -29.89 -0.91 4.21
CA ASP A 39 -28.57 -0.30 4.37
C ASP A 39 -27.78 -0.28 3.06
N CYS A 40 -28.02 -1.27 2.20
CA CYS A 40 -27.44 -1.37 0.87
C CYS A 40 -28.35 -2.14 -0.10
N PHE A 41 -28.37 -1.70 -1.35
CA PHE A 41 -29.02 -2.39 -2.46
C PHE A 41 -28.08 -2.38 -3.66
N LEU A 42 -27.75 -3.56 -4.18
CA LEU A 42 -26.99 -3.74 -5.42
C LEU A 42 -27.73 -4.69 -6.35
N ALA A 43 -27.81 -4.31 -7.62
CA ALA A 43 -28.34 -5.12 -8.70
C ALA A 43 -27.22 -5.56 -9.66
N GLY A 44 -27.56 -6.41 -10.63
CA GLY A 44 -26.59 -6.95 -11.59
C GLY A 44 -25.95 -5.88 -12.47
N ASP A 45 -26.60 -4.72 -12.61
CA ASP A 45 -26.09 -3.59 -13.37
C ASP A 45 -25.08 -2.75 -12.57
N ASP A 46 -25.05 -2.91 -11.24
CA ASP A 46 -24.13 -2.19 -10.34
C ASP A 46 -22.77 -2.91 -10.19
N VAL A 47 -22.60 -4.08 -10.82
CA VAL A 47 -21.38 -4.90 -10.74
C VAL A 47 -20.92 -5.40 -12.10
N LYS A 48 -19.61 -5.50 -12.29
CA LYS A 48 -19.00 -5.96 -13.55
C LYS A 48 -19.20 -7.45 -13.81
N LEU A 49 -19.14 -8.26 -12.74
CA LEU A 49 -19.27 -9.71 -12.79
C LEU A 49 -20.53 -10.12 -12.03
N LYS A 50 -21.40 -10.88 -12.71
CA LYS A 50 -22.66 -11.37 -12.15
C LYS A 50 -22.44 -12.74 -11.51
N LYS A 51 -23.37 -13.16 -10.64
CA LYS A 51 -23.36 -14.50 -10.03
C LYS A 51 -23.16 -15.58 -11.11
N PRO A 52 -22.33 -16.61 -10.86
CA PRO A 52 -21.85 -17.09 -9.56
C PRO A 52 -20.65 -16.34 -8.97
N ASP A 53 -20.11 -15.32 -9.65
CA ASP A 53 -19.00 -14.52 -9.13
C ASP A 53 -19.38 -13.79 -7.82
N PRO A 54 -18.50 -13.76 -6.79
CA PRO A 54 -18.80 -13.19 -5.48
C PRO A 54 -18.79 -11.66 -5.45
N SER A 55 -18.40 -10.97 -6.55
CA SER A 55 -18.21 -9.52 -6.61
C SER A 55 -19.38 -8.73 -6.00
N ILE A 56 -20.62 -9.14 -6.26
CA ILE A 56 -21.80 -8.42 -5.74
C ILE A 56 -21.93 -8.45 -4.22
N TYR A 57 -21.48 -9.53 -3.57
CA TYR A 57 -21.50 -9.63 -2.12
C TYR A 57 -20.35 -8.82 -1.50
N ILE A 58 -19.18 -8.84 -2.14
CA ILE A 58 -18.00 -8.07 -1.70
C ILE A 58 -18.28 -6.57 -1.78
N THR A 59 -18.78 -6.09 -2.92
CA THR A 59 -19.13 -4.67 -3.10
C THR A 59 -20.22 -4.23 -2.11
N ALA A 60 -21.20 -5.09 -1.81
CA ALA A 60 -22.22 -4.77 -0.81
C ALA A 60 -21.61 -4.60 0.60
N ALA A 61 -20.68 -5.47 0.99
CA ALA A 61 -20.00 -5.36 2.27
C ALA A 61 -19.20 -4.05 2.38
N GLU A 62 -18.42 -3.70 1.35
CA GLU A 62 -17.64 -2.44 1.31
C GLU A 62 -18.55 -1.19 1.42
N VAL A 63 -19.69 -1.18 0.72
CA VAL A 63 -20.65 -0.06 0.76
C VAL A 63 -21.25 0.11 2.16
N ILE A 64 -21.55 -0.99 2.84
CA ILE A 64 -22.07 -0.97 4.22
C ILE A 64 -21.00 -0.44 5.18
N GLU A 65 -19.74 -0.87 5.05
CA GLU A 65 -18.62 -0.38 5.86
C GLU A 65 -18.34 1.11 5.64
N GLN A 66 -18.36 1.60 4.41
CA GLN A 66 -18.18 3.02 4.10
C GLN A 66 -19.30 3.89 4.68
N LYS A 67 -20.55 3.44 4.62
CA LYS A 67 -21.68 4.14 5.27
C LYS A 67 -21.52 4.22 6.78
N LEU A 68 -20.94 3.20 7.41
CA LEU A 68 -20.66 3.18 8.84
C LEU A 68 -19.60 4.22 9.23
N ALA A 69 -18.53 4.34 8.43
CA ALA A 69 -17.49 5.35 8.61
C ALA A 69 -18.04 6.79 8.52
N MET A 70 -18.95 7.05 7.58
CA MET A 70 -19.58 8.38 7.43
C MET A 70 -20.59 8.70 8.55
N ALA A 71 -21.32 7.71 9.06
CA ALA A 71 -22.29 7.91 10.13
C ALA A 71 -21.62 8.27 11.47
N MET A 72 -20.41 7.75 11.72
CA MET A 72 -19.62 8.08 12.92
C MET A 72 -19.11 9.53 12.95
N THR A 73 -19.15 10.27 11.84
CA THR A 73 -18.67 11.65 11.75
C THR A 73 -19.77 12.70 12.01
N LYS A 74 -21.03 12.30 12.24
CA LYS A 74 -22.21 13.19 12.24
C LYS A 74 -22.68 13.67 13.64
N THR A 75 -21.78 13.90 14.58
CA THR A 75 -22.10 14.56 15.86
C THR A 75 -21.04 15.58 16.26
N SER A 76 -21.17 16.81 15.73
CA SER A 76 -20.98 18.09 16.45
C SER A 76 -20.76 19.22 15.44
N SER A 77 -21.84 19.91 15.10
CA SER A 77 -21.82 21.12 14.27
C SER A 77 -21.32 22.32 15.07
N MET A 78 -20.04 22.39 15.41
CA MET A 78 -19.36 23.66 15.79
C MET A 78 -17.82 23.54 15.85
N LEU A 79 -17.17 22.79 14.95
CA LEU A 79 -15.69 22.76 14.88
C LEU A 79 -15.15 22.84 13.45
N LEU A 80 -15.89 23.46 12.53
CA LEU A 80 -15.48 23.61 11.12
C LEU A 80 -14.37 24.67 10.90
N VAL A 81 -13.73 25.19 11.96
CA VAL A 81 -12.60 26.14 11.87
C VAL A 81 -11.31 25.57 12.46
N MET A 82 -11.30 24.32 12.95
CA MET A 82 -10.10 23.66 13.50
C MET A 82 -9.86 22.24 12.93
N ALA A 83 -10.36 21.95 11.73
CA ALA A 83 -10.25 20.62 11.10
C ALA A 83 -9.49 20.62 9.77
N LEU A 84 -8.64 21.62 9.51
CA LEU A 84 -7.56 21.51 8.51
C LEU A 84 -6.29 20.85 9.08
N SER A 85 -6.31 20.36 10.33
CA SER A 85 -5.10 19.97 11.06
C SER A 85 -5.11 18.60 11.74
N LEU A 86 -6.02 17.68 11.40
CA LEU A 86 -5.81 16.25 11.71
C LEU A 86 -5.60 15.49 10.41
N GLY A 87 -4.35 15.58 9.95
CA GLY A 87 -3.83 14.79 8.85
C GLY A 87 -4.15 13.31 9.06
N THR A 88 -4.51 12.65 7.98
CA THR A 88 -4.44 11.20 7.88
C THR A 88 -3.06 10.79 8.36
N ALA A 89 -2.96 10.20 9.55
CA ALA A 89 -1.78 9.44 9.90
C ALA A 89 -1.79 8.23 8.97
N SER A 90 -1.24 8.40 7.76
CA SER A 90 -0.81 7.28 6.94
C SER A 90 0.09 6.47 7.85
N LEU A 91 -0.37 5.30 8.27
CA LEU A 91 0.50 4.24 8.73
C LEU A 91 1.35 3.88 7.51
N ALA A 92 2.48 4.59 7.36
CA ALA A 92 3.48 4.25 6.38
C ALA A 92 4.10 2.96 6.85
N THR A 93 3.51 1.83 6.43
CA THR A 93 4.08 0.51 6.66
C THR A 93 5.43 0.49 5.97
N ALA A 94 6.51 0.54 6.75
CA ALA A 94 7.85 0.54 6.20
C ALA A 94 8.08 -0.76 5.42
N ALA A 95 8.36 -0.62 4.13
CA ALA A 95 8.68 -1.78 3.31
C ALA A 95 9.95 -2.44 3.86
N SER A 96 9.96 -3.77 3.91
CA SER A 96 11.06 -4.55 4.45
C SER A 96 11.75 -5.34 3.34
N GLY A 97 13.04 -5.59 3.51
CA GLY A 97 13.83 -6.33 2.54
C GLY A 97 15.21 -6.69 3.07
N VAL A 98 16.07 -7.12 2.16
CA VAL A 98 17.49 -7.34 2.44
C VAL A 98 18.34 -6.38 1.60
N ALA A 99 19.47 -5.95 2.15
CA ALA A 99 20.43 -5.12 1.43
C ALA A 99 21.82 -5.74 1.43
N THR A 100 22.49 -5.61 0.30
CA THR A 100 23.93 -5.88 0.08
C THR A 100 24.61 -4.57 -0.30
N PHE A 101 25.88 -4.63 -0.71
CA PHE A 101 26.53 -3.49 -1.35
C PHE A 101 27.36 -3.87 -2.58
N TYR A 102 27.55 -2.89 -3.45
CA TYR A 102 28.41 -2.94 -4.64
C TYR A 102 29.39 -1.75 -4.66
N THR A 103 30.35 -1.78 -5.58
CA THR A 103 31.49 -0.82 -5.60
C THR A 103 31.68 -0.09 -6.93
N GLN A 104 31.00 -0.49 -8.00
CA GLN A 104 31.06 0.17 -9.30
C GLN A 104 29.70 0.75 -9.65
N TYR A 105 29.59 2.08 -9.70
CA TYR A 105 28.31 2.79 -9.84
C TYR A 105 28.02 3.27 -11.27
N THR A 106 28.96 3.06 -12.20
CA THR A 106 28.85 3.45 -13.61
C THR A 106 29.41 2.36 -14.52
N PRO A 107 28.82 2.08 -15.69
CA PRO A 107 27.53 2.61 -16.14
C PRO A 107 26.37 2.07 -15.30
N SER A 108 25.36 2.90 -15.03
CA SER A 108 24.16 2.50 -14.31
C SER A 108 22.97 2.34 -15.27
N ALA A 109 22.02 1.46 -14.95
CA ALA A 109 20.83 1.21 -15.78
C ALA A 109 19.98 2.46 -16.01
N CYS A 110 19.89 3.37 -15.03
CA CYS A 110 19.08 4.59 -15.15
C CYS A 110 19.79 5.74 -15.89
N TYR A 111 21.13 5.84 -15.79
CA TYR A 111 21.85 7.06 -16.19
C TYR A 111 23.12 6.82 -17.02
N GLY A 112 23.39 5.57 -17.42
CA GLY A 112 24.58 5.22 -18.20
C GLY A 112 25.86 5.66 -17.50
N ASN A 113 26.74 6.34 -18.22
CA ASN A 113 28.04 6.78 -17.71
C ASN A 113 28.00 8.00 -16.77
N LYS A 114 26.81 8.54 -16.46
CA LYS A 114 26.70 9.71 -15.58
C LYS A 114 26.99 9.31 -14.13
N ASN A 115 27.99 9.95 -13.53
CA ASN A 115 28.28 9.78 -12.11
C ASN A 115 27.18 10.44 -11.26
N MET A 116 26.46 9.64 -10.47
CA MET A 116 25.38 10.08 -9.59
C MET A 116 25.79 10.19 -8.11
N GLY A 117 27.08 10.06 -7.82
CA GLY A 117 27.65 10.15 -6.49
C GLY A 117 27.69 8.82 -5.74
N LYS A 118 27.93 8.92 -4.43
CA LYS A 118 28.19 7.77 -3.53
C LYS A 118 27.04 7.46 -2.57
N MET A 119 25.91 8.16 -2.67
CA MET A 119 24.69 7.90 -1.89
C MET A 119 23.60 7.38 -2.84
N VAL A 120 23.93 6.27 -3.49
CA VAL A 120 23.14 5.64 -4.54
C VAL A 120 22.86 4.17 -4.21
N ALA A 121 21.91 3.59 -4.90
CA ALA A 121 21.59 2.17 -4.80
C ALA A 121 21.02 1.60 -6.11
N ALA A 122 21.11 0.28 -6.25
CA ALA A 122 20.43 -0.50 -7.26
C ALA A 122 19.19 -1.18 -6.66
N ALA A 123 18.08 -1.21 -7.41
CA ALA A 123 16.86 -1.89 -6.98
C ALA A 123 16.74 -3.26 -7.67
N ASN A 124 16.18 -4.27 -6.99
CA ASN A 124 15.88 -5.54 -7.66
C ASN A 124 14.80 -5.39 -8.74
N ASP A 125 14.63 -6.40 -9.60
CA ASP A 125 13.72 -6.31 -10.76
C ASP A 125 12.30 -5.83 -10.40
N ARG A 126 11.76 -6.28 -9.26
CA ARG A 126 10.42 -5.89 -8.78
C ARG A 126 10.35 -4.43 -8.37
N LEU A 127 11.31 -3.94 -7.58
CA LEU A 127 11.34 -2.55 -7.15
C LEU A 127 11.78 -1.63 -8.30
N TYR A 128 12.70 -2.09 -9.14
CA TYR A 128 13.18 -1.40 -10.34
C TYR A 128 12.03 -1.09 -11.29
N ASN A 129 11.13 -2.06 -11.49
CA ASN A 129 9.89 -1.93 -12.26
C ASN A 129 10.11 -1.25 -13.62
N ASN A 130 10.97 -1.86 -14.45
CA ASN A 130 11.35 -1.34 -15.77
C ASN A 130 11.84 0.13 -15.75
N GLY A 131 12.54 0.52 -14.68
CA GLY A 131 13.10 1.86 -14.52
C GLY A 131 12.13 2.89 -13.93
N ALA A 132 10.89 2.52 -13.60
CA ALA A 132 9.92 3.45 -13.01
C ALA A 132 10.38 4.02 -11.64
N VAL A 133 11.30 3.33 -10.95
CA VAL A 133 11.87 3.80 -9.67
C VAL A 133 13.11 4.69 -9.85
N CYS A 134 13.65 4.81 -11.07
CA CYS A 134 14.86 5.59 -11.33
C CYS A 134 14.74 7.02 -10.81
N GLY A 135 15.77 7.48 -10.08
CA GLY A 135 15.82 8.83 -9.52
C GLY A 135 15.03 9.02 -8.22
N ARG A 136 14.20 8.06 -7.80
CA ARG A 136 13.50 8.12 -6.52
C ARG A 136 14.48 7.89 -5.37
N CYS A 137 14.25 8.60 -4.27
CA CYS A 137 15.06 8.48 -3.07
C CYS A 137 14.33 7.68 -1.98
N TYR A 138 15.10 6.91 -1.23
CA TYR A 138 14.63 6.11 -0.13
C TYR A 138 15.49 6.36 1.10
N VAL A 139 14.86 6.50 2.26
CA VAL A 139 15.54 6.37 3.55
C VAL A 139 15.59 4.89 3.89
N VAL A 140 16.79 4.39 4.16
CA VAL A 140 17.08 2.97 4.42
C VAL A 140 17.65 2.83 5.83
N LYS A 141 17.15 1.86 6.59
CA LYS A 141 17.58 1.56 7.95
C LYS A 141 17.86 0.08 8.11
N CYS A 142 19.00 -0.26 8.74
CA CYS A 142 19.31 -1.63 9.12
C CYS A 142 18.42 -2.08 10.29
N THR A 143 17.89 -3.30 10.20
CA THR A 143 17.04 -3.91 11.24
C THR A 143 17.62 -5.19 11.84
N GLY A 144 18.70 -5.72 11.27
CA GLY A 144 19.47 -6.82 11.86
C GLY A 144 20.29 -7.62 10.86
N ALA A 145 20.92 -8.69 11.34
CA ALA A 145 21.63 -9.64 10.50
C ALA A 145 20.68 -10.43 9.59
N ALA A 146 21.10 -10.72 8.36
CA ALA A 146 20.35 -11.59 7.46
C ALA A 146 20.74 -13.08 7.59
N ASN A 147 22.00 -13.38 7.93
CA ASN A 147 22.55 -14.75 8.01
C ASN A 147 22.86 -15.23 9.44
N GLY A 148 22.21 -14.65 10.45
CA GLY A 148 22.58 -14.89 11.87
C GLY A 148 23.87 -14.16 12.27
N GLY A 149 24.28 -14.33 13.53
CA GLY A 149 25.43 -13.61 14.12
C GLY A 149 25.04 -12.37 14.95
N GLY A 150 26.04 -11.58 15.34
CA GLY A 150 25.85 -10.36 16.12
C GLY A 150 25.11 -9.27 15.35
N ASN A 151 24.60 -8.25 16.06
CA ASN A 151 23.90 -7.13 15.44
C ASN A 151 24.86 -6.30 14.56
N PRO A 152 24.69 -6.26 13.22
CA PRO A 152 25.58 -5.52 12.34
C PRO A 152 25.20 -4.03 12.23
N CYS A 153 24.03 -3.64 12.74
CA CYS A 153 23.47 -2.31 12.52
C CYS A 153 24.16 -1.25 13.39
N THR A 154 24.42 -0.09 12.80
CA THR A 154 24.95 1.08 13.53
C THR A 154 23.87 1.86 14.30
N GLY A 155 22.60 1.62 13.98
CA GLY A 155 21.44 2.38 14.49
C GLY A 155 21.08 3.61 13.64
N ALA A 156 21.94 3.98 12.69
CA ALA A 156 21.70 5.11 11.78
C ALA A 156 20.74 4.74 10.63
N SER A 157 20.41 5.74 9.82
CA SER A 157 19.71 5.59 8.55
C SER A 157 20.41 6.39 7.46
N VAL A 158 20.22 5.99 6.21
CA VAL A 158 20.85 6.65 5.05
C VAL A 158 19.80 6.92 3.98
N THR A 159 19.85 8.11 3.38
CA THR A 159 19.07 8.41 2.18
C THR A 159 19.88 8.07 0.94
N VAL A 160 19.33 7.24 0.06
CA VAL A 160 19.96 6.85 -1.21
C VAL A 160 19.03 7.13 -2.39
N LYS A 161 19.61 7.44 -3.54
CA LYS A 161 18.89 7.54 -4.82
C LYS A 161 18.99 6.22 -5.59
N ILE A 162 17.88 5.70 -6.11
CA ILE A 162 17.93 4.54 -7.00
C ILE A 162 18.44 4.98 -8.37
N VAL A 163 19.56 4.41 -8.80
CA VAL A 163 20.22 4.76 -10.06
C VAL A 163 20.50 3.57 -10.95
N ASP A 164 20.25 2.36 -10.48
CA ASP A 164 20.63 1.14 -11.18
C ASP A 164 19.64 -0.01 -10.95
N ASN A 165 19.78 -1.07 -11.74
CA ASN A 165 19.04 -2.32 -11.60
C ASN A 165 19.97 -3.42 -11.08
N CYS A 166 19.61 -4.02 -9.95
CA CYS A 166 20.23 -5.22 -9.44
C CYS A 166 19.47 -6.43 -10.02
N ALA A 167 19.76 -6.77 -11.27
CA ALA A 167 18.95 -7.74 -12.00
C ALA A 167 19.19 -9.18 -11.49
N SER A 168 18.12 -9.93 -11.30
CA SER A 168 18.21 -11.32 -10.80
C SER A 168 18.98 -12.23 -11.76
N LYS A 169 18.93 -11.92 -13.06
CA LYS A 169 19.70 -12.63 -14.11
C LYS A 169 21.22 -12.53 -13.91
N ASP A 170 21.69 -11.47 -13.23
CA ASP A 170 23.10 -11.24 -12.93
C ASP A 170 23.48 -11.78 -11.54
N GLY A 171 22.59 -12.56 -10.91
CA GLY A 171 22.81 -13.20 -9.62
C GLY A 171 22.47 -12.32 -8.42
N CYS A 172 21.87 -11.14 -8.62
CA CYS A 172 21.47 -10.29 -7.52
C CYS A 172 20.32 -10.90 -6.70
N LYS A 173 20.48 -10.92 -5.37
CA LYS A 173 19.49 -11.46 -4.42
C LYS A 173 18.99 -10.43 -3.41
N SER A 174 19.53 -9.21 -3.41
CA SER A 174 19.11 -8.16 -2.50
C SER A 174 17.83 -7.49 -2.99
N THR A 175 17.10 -6.83 -2.08
CA THR A 175 15.99 -5.93 -2.43
C THR A 175 16.53 -4.59 -2.91
N ILE A 176 17.53 -4.09 -2.20
CA ILE A 176 18.27 -2.86 -2.51
C ILE A 176 19.76 -3.18 -2.37
N ASP A 177 20.54 -2.99 -3.42
CA ASP A 177 22.01 -3.08 -3.36
C ASP A 177 22.58 -1.68 -3.16
N LEU A 178 23.11 -1.40 -1.98
CA LEU A 178 23.56 -0.08 -1.60
C LEU A 178 24.96 0.21 -2.17
N SER A 179 25.26 1.46 -2.45
CA SER A 179 26.66 1.89 -2.54
C SER A 179 27.40 1.52 -1.24
N ARG A 180 28.67 1.13 -1.34
CA ARG A 180 29.52 0.77 -0.19
C ARG A 180 29.51 1.86 0.89
N GLU A 181 29.56 3.13 0.50
CA GLU A 181 29.50 4.26 1.42
C GLU A 181 28.15 4.39 2.14
N ALA A 182 27.05 4.11 1.45
CA ALA A 182 25.72 4.11 2.06
C ALA A 182 25.53 2.92 3.01
N PHE A 183 26.00 1.73 2.63
CA PHE A 183 25.95 0.55 3.47
C PHE A 183 26.72 0.76 4.78
N ALA A 184 27.96 1.25 4.68
CA ALA A 184 28.84 1.50 5.83
C ALA A 184 28.26 2.51 6.83
N LYS A 185 27.31 3.36 6.41
CA LYS A 185 26.59 4.25 7.33
C LYS A 185 25.62 3.50 8.24
N ILE A 186 24.99 2.43 7.75
CA ILE A 186 23.90 1.75 8.46
C ILE A 186 24.29 0.39 9.04
N ALA A 187 25.37 -0.23 8.55
CA ALA A 187 25.86 -1.50 9.06
C ALA A 187 27.37 -1.73 8.85
N ASN A 188 27.95 -2.66 9.62
CA ASN A 188 29.31 -3.16 9.40
C ASN A 188 29.39 -3.90 8.05
N LEU A 189 30.36 -3.52 7.21
CA LEU A 189 30.63 -4.12 5.90
C LEU A 189 30.89 -5.63 5.97
N ASP A 190 31.47 -6.13 7.06
CA ASP A 190 31.77 -7.56 7.24
C ASP A 190 30.50 -8.44 7.24
N ALA A 191 29.34 -7.85 7.53
CA ALA A 191 28.07 -8.57 7.47
C ALA A 191 27.72 -9.00 6.05
N GLY A 192 28.14 -8.22 5.03
CA GLY A 192 27.87 -8.45 3.61
C GLY A 192 26.40 -8.28 3.19
N ILE A 193 25.47 -8.75 4.01
CA ILE A 193 24.02 -8.70 3.81
C ILE A 193 23.30 -8.45 5.14
N ILE A 194 22.33 -7.53 5.10
CA ILE A 194 21.56 -7.11 6.28
C ILE A 194 20.06 -7.10 5.97
N ARG A 195 19.24 -7.24 7.01
CA ARG A 195 17.81 -6.90 6.93
C ARG A 195 17.65 -5.39 7.01
N ILE A 196 16.76 -4.84 6.19
CA ILE A 196 16.48 -3.42 6.14
C ILE A 196 14.98 -3.13 6.15
N THR A 197 14.65 -1.94 6.62
CA THR A 197 13.44 -1.23 6.22
C THR A 197 13.79 -0.08 5.30
N TYR A 198 12.90 0.25 4.38
CA TYR A 198 13.07 1.36 3.44
C TYR A 198 11.74 2.06 3.15
N ASN A 199 11.79 3.39 3.05
CA ASN A 199 10.63 4.24 2.76
C ASN A 199 10.96 5.29 1.72
N PRO A 200 10.03 5.62 0.80
CA PRO A 200 10.20 6.76 -0.09
C PRO A 200 10.44 8.05 0.70
N THR A 201 11.34 8.89 0.20
CA THR A 201 11.65 10.21 0.78
C THR A 201 12.07 11.19 -0.33
N GLY A 202 12.19 12.47 0.02
CA GLY A 202 12.80 13.47 -0.85
C GLY A 202 14.29 13.21 -1.06
N CYS A 203 14.79 13.53 -2.25
CA CYS A 203 16.23 13.56 -2.47
C CYS A 203 16.83 14.82 -1.84
N PRO A 204 18.00 14.74 -1.20
CA PRO A 204 18.76 15.91 -0.76
C PRO A 204 19.28 16.72 -1.95
#